data_AF-A0A396GFJ8-F1
#
_entry.id   AF-A0A396GFJ8-F1
#
_cell.length_a   1.000
_cell.length_b   1.000
_cell.length_c   1.000
_cell.angle_alpha   90.00
_cell.angle_beta   90.00
_cell.angle_gamma   90.00
#
_symmetry.space_group_name_H-M   'P 1'
#
loop_
_entity.id
_entity.type
_entity.pdbx_description
1 polymer ?
#
loop_
_entity_poly.entity_id
_entity_poly.type
_entity_poly.pdbx_seq_one_letter_code
_entity_poly.pdbx_strand_id
1 'polypeptide(L)'
;MSTAPIIGDNDVNPVIFREYIGVKSYPDSLNNFPADIIGRHIPEFHFILGFAHETYVDGKGTGIFNASWKIPFFGPDNVDDIKTNHGNVKVVISIGGRDTKYPFHPAHKLEWCDNAVESLKKIFQLYNRTNSCYNLIDGIDINYEYIHPDVSEEDFSYCIGDVIKRLKKDVGIDVVSIAPSHETQKHYKTLYLARTNDINWVNYQFYIDTLKSKDEFVNLFLNLSDEYGSKKLLAGASTDPADAGKGKLSREDFLEGCVDLHSTQSLPPIIGDNDVNPVIFREYIGVKSYPDSLNNFPADIIGRHIPEFHFILGFAHETYVDGKGTGIFNASWKIPFFGPDNVDDIKTNHGNVKVVISIGGRDTKYPFHPAHKLEWCDNAVESLKKIFQLYNRTNSCYNLIDGIDINYEYIHPDVSEEDFSYCIGNVIKRLKKDVGIDVVSIAPSHETQKHYKTLYLARTNDINWVNYQFYIDTLKSKDEFVNLFLNLSDEYGSKKLLAGASTDPADAGKGKLSREDFLEGCVDLHSTQSLRGIFIWNANDSASNPNGKPFSLEKKAQEILNN
;
A
#
# COMPACT_ATOMS: atom_id res chain seq x y z
N MET A 1 29.71 33.24 -25.37
CA MET A 1 29.77 33.14 -23.89
C MET A 1 28.32 33.06 -23.45
N SER A 2 27.72 31.87 -23.29
CA SER A 2 27.84 30.95 -22.13
C SER A 2 27.63 31.75 -20.83
N THR A 3 26.60 31.51 -20.02
CA THR A 3 26.26 30.21 -19.40
C THR A 3 24.75 29.95 -19.24
N ALA A 4 24.45 28.66 -19.10
CA ALA A 4 23.17 27.95 -19.15
C ALA A 4 22.12 28.33 -18.08
N PRO A 5 20.83 28.02 -18.31
CA PRO A 5 19.84 27.90 -17.24
C PRO A 5 20.16 26.65 -16.41
N ILE A 6 20.15 26.80 -15.10
CA ILE A 6 20.28 25.70 -14.14
C ILE A 6 19.04 24.81 -14.27
N ILE A 7 19.31 23.52 -14.40
CA ILE A 7 18.38 22.41 -14.61
C ILE A 7 17.41 22.31 -13.43
N GLY A 8 16.14 22.02 -13.71
CA GLY A 8 15.08 21.89 -12.71
C GLY A 8 15.20 20.66 -11.82
N ASP A 9 14.90 20.86 -10.54
CA ASP A 9 14.64 19.82 -9.53
C ASP A 9 13.43 18.96 -9.97
N ASN A 10 13.70 17.80 -10.55
CA ASN A 10 12.73 16.71 -10.60
C ASN A 10 13.05 15.77 -9.42
N ASP A 11 12.12 15.69 -8.46
CA ASP A 11 11.94 14.64 -7.44
C ASP A 11 13.21 13.91 -6.94
N VAL A 12 14.07 14.63 -6.20
CA VAL A 12 15.09 13.95 -5.38
C VAL A 12 14.39 13.36 -4.15
N ASN A 13 14.43 12.02 -4.01
CA ASN A 13 13.99 11.34 -2.78
C ASN A 13 14.58 12.04 -1.55
N PRO A 14 13.80 12.32 -0.49
CA PRO A 14 14.32 13.01 0.68
C PRO A 14 15.41 12.15 1.34
N VAL A 15 16.67 12.55 1.19
CA VAL A 15 17.79 11.97 1.94
C VAL A 15 17.72 12.53 3.36
N ILE A 16 17.36 11.69 4.32
CA ILE A 16 17.24 12.05 5.73
C ILE A 16 18.18 11.19 6.58
N PHE A 17 18.80 11.82 7.58
CA PHE A 17 19.52 11.12 8.65
C PHE A 17 18.87 11.41 10.00
N ARG A 18 18.74 10.40 10.86
CA ARG A 18 18.08 10.54 12.16
C ARG A 18 18.91 9.86 13.25
N GLU A 19 19.19 10.60 14.32
CA GLU A 19 20.03 10.14 15.43
C GLU A 19 19.26 10.19 16.75
N TYR A 20 19.14 9.05 17.44
CA TYR A 20 18.62 9.02 18.81
C TYR A 20 19.68 9.52 19.80
N ILE A 21 19.31 10.44 20.69
CA ILE A 21 20.23 11.06 21.65
C ILE A 21 19.57 11.20 23.03
N GLY A 22 20.38 11.18 24.09
CA GLY A 22 19.91 11.35 25.47
C GLY A 22 19.36 10.09 26.15
N VAL A 23 19.36 8.94 25.45
CA VAL A 23 18.77 7.67 25.91
C VAL A 23 19.47 7.08 27.14
N LYS A 24 20.80 7.14 27.17
CA LYS A 24 21.63 6.59 28.24
C LYS A 24 22.23 7.71 29.09
N SER A 25 22.47 7.43 30.36
CA SER A 25 23.14 8.36 31.28
C SER A 25 24.63 8.54 31.00
N TYR A 26 25.21 7.72 30.11
CA TYR A 26 26.62 7.68 29.71
C TYR A 26 26.78 7.68 28.17
N PRO A 27 27.95 8.10 27.65
CA PRO A 27 29.10 8.63 28.39
C PRO A 27 28.81 10.04 28.91
N ASP A 28 29.38 10.39 30.08
CA ASP A 28 29.28 11.76 30.62
C ASP A 28 29.95 12.82 29.72
N SER A 29 30.66 12.38 28.67
CA SER A 29 31.26 13.24 27.66
C SER A 29 30.26 13.82 26.66
N LEU A 30 29.05 13.25 26.52
CA LEU A 30 28.03 13.81 25.63
C LEU A 30 27.20 14.85 26.40
N ASN A 31 27.69 16.09 26.40
CA ASN A 31 27.12 17.22 27.13
C ASN A 31 26.47 18.29 26.23
N ASN A 32 26.39 18.03 24.92
CA ASN A 32 25.69 18.86 23.94
C ASN A 32 25.33 18.02 22.70
N PHE A 33 24.58 18.60 21.75
CA PHE A 33 24.37 18.01 20.43
C PHE A 33 25.70 17.87 19.66
N PRO A 34 25.99 16.69 19.09
CA PRO A 34 27.22 16.47 18.32
C PRO A 34 27.09 17.10 16.92
N ALA A 35 27.38 18.40 16.80
CA ALA A 35 27.21 19.13 15.54
C ALA A 35 28.08 18.60 14.38
N ASP A 36 29.17 17.90 14.68
CA ASP A 36 30.14 17.36 13.72
C ASP A 36 29.61 16.19 12.89
N ILE A 37 28.57 15.48 13.36
CA ILE A 37 27.94 14.39 12.60
C ILE A 37 26.93 14.90 11.57
N ILE A 38 26.60 16.20 11.60
CA ILE A 38 25.66 16.82 10.66
C ILE A 38 26.34 16.94 9.29
N GLY A 39 26.04 16.00 8.40
CA GLY A 39 26.57 16.00 7.05
C GLY A 39 26.11 17.22 6.25
N ARG A 40 27.04 17.99 5.68
CA ARG A 40 26.75 19.18 4.86
C ARG A 40 25.92 18.88 3.60
N HIS A 41 25.86 17.62 3.19
CA HIS A 41 25.13 17.14 2.02
C HIS A 41 23.79 16.49 2.38
N ILE A 42 23.40 16.47 3.66
CA ILE A 42 22.14 15.88 4.12
C ILE A 42 21.07 16.98 4.16
N PRO A 43 20.04 16.94 3.29
CA PRO A 43 18.98 17.94 3.24
C PRO A 43 18.17 18.08 4.52
N GLU A 44 17.99 16.98 5.26
CA GLU A 44 17.21 16.96 6.50
C GLU A 44 17.88 16.05 7.54
N PHE A 45 18.16 16.61 8.72
CA PHE A 45 18.81 15.90 9.82
C PHE A 45 17.95 15.98 11.08
N HIS A 46 17.61 14.85 11.69
CA HIS A 46 16.81 14.83 12.92
C HIS A 46 17.62 14.35 14.12
N PHE A 47 17.58 15.10 15.20
CA PHE A 47 17.88 14.56 16.53
C PHE A 47 16.59 14.08 17.19
N ILE A 48 16.60 12.86 17.72
CA ILE A 48 15.47 12.27 18.43
C ILE A 48 15.84 12.16 19.91
N LEU A 49 15.26 13.03 20.74
CA LEU A 49 15.43 13.03 22.19
C LEU A 49 14.74 11.79 22.78
N GLY A 50 15.54 10.80 23.14
CA GLY A 50 15.11 9.56 23.78
C GLY A 50 15.36 9.63 25.30
N PHE A 51 14.40 9.35 26.18
CA PHE A 51 12.97 9.18 25.93
C PHE A 51 12.16 10.09 26.84
N ALA A 52 10.91 10.36 26.46
CA ALA A 52 9.89 10.71 27.41
C ALA A 52 9.22 9.41 27.87
N HIS A 53 9.41 9.05 29.13
CA HIS A 53 8.83 7.84 29.71
C HIS A 53 7.53 8.18 30.43
N GLU A 54 6.51 7.34 30.26
CA GLU A 54 5.31 7.44 31.09
C GLU A 54 5.55 6.86 32.50
N THR A 55 4.69 7.26 33.45
CA THR A 55 4.66 6.63 34.77
C THR A 55 3.73 5.41 34.75
N TYR A 56 4.00 4.47 35.66
CA TYR A 56 3.30 3.19 35.74
C TYR A 56 2.65 2.99 37.11
N VAL A 57 1.45 2.42 37.12
CA VAL A 57 0.73 1.97 38.32
C VAL A 57 0.35 0.51 38.10
N ASP A 58 0.79 -0.38 38.99
CA ASP A 58 0.55 -1.83 38.91
C ASP A 58 0.93 -2.46 37.55
N GLY A 59 2.04 -1.99 36.97
CA GLY A 59 2.56 -2.46 35.67
C GLY A 59 1.78 -1.95 34.46
N LYS A 60 0.81 -1.03 34.65
CA LYS A 60 0.06 -0.39 33.58
C LYS A 60 0.48 1.06 33.40
N GLY A 61 0.63 1.46 32.13
CA GLY A 61 0.96 2.82 31.75
C GLY A 61 -0.17 3.78 32.10
N THR A 62 0.17 4.95 32.65
CA THR A 62 -0.80 5.99 33.01
C THR A 62 -0.97 7.06 31.92
N GLY A 63 -0.07 7.09 30.93
CA GLY A 63 0.02 8.15 29.93
C GLY A 63 0.70 9.42 30.44
N ILE A 64 1.17 9.50 31.69
CA ILE A 64 1.82 10.72 32.20
C ILE A 64 3.32 10.69 31.86
N PHE A 65 3.71 11.38 30.79
CA PHE A 65 5.09 11.43 30.30
C PHE A 65 5.98 12.44 31.03
N ASN A 66 7.23 12.05 31.25
CA ASN A 66 8.31 12.90 31.76
C ASN A 66 9.59 12.70 30.94
N ALA A 67 10.28 13.80 30.63
CA ALA A 67 11.57 13.76 29.96
C ALA A 67 12.62 13.04 30.83
N SER A 68 13.28 12.02 30.28
CA SER A 68 14.34 11.27 30.99
C SER A 68 15.75 11.68 30.58
N TRP A 69 15.91 12.41 29.47
CA TRP A 69 17.19 12.96 29.05
C TRP A 69 17.67 14.10 29.97
N LYS A 70 18.98 14.37 29.96
CA LYS A 70 19.59 15.42 30.77
C LYS A 70 19.24 16.81 30.21
N ILE A 71 18.22 17.46 30.76
CA ILE A 71 17.78 18.83 30.37
C ILE A 71 18.94 19.85 30.33
N PRO A 72 19.94 19.85 31.23
CA PRO A 72 21.06 20.78 31.11
C PRO A 72 21.91 20.64 29.83
N PHE A 73 21.82 19.51 29.11
CA PHE A 73 22.60 19.23 27.90
C PHE A 73 21.74 19.25 26.63
N PHE A 74 20.47 18.85 26.76
CA PHE A 74 19.53 18.76 25.64
C PHE A 74 18.29 19.64 25.88
N GLY A 75 18.49 20.74 26.59
CA GLY A 75 17.44 21.68 26.97
C GLY A 75 17.10 22.68 25.86
N PRO A 76 16.18 23.62 26.13
CA PRO A 76 15.70 24.58 25.15
C PRO A 76 16.82 25.43 24.53
N ASP A 77 17.80 25.89 25.33
CA ASP A 77 18.94 26.66 24.82
C ASP A 77 19.78 25.88 23.81
N ASN A 78 20.10 24.62 24.11
CA ASN A 78 20.91 23.78 23.24
C ASN A 78 20.16 23.38 21.96
N VAL A 79 18.84 23.17 22.05
CA VAL A 79 18.00 22.92 20.87
C VAL A 79 17.91 24.15 19.98
N ASP A 80 17.77 25.34 20.57
CA ASP A 80 17.76 26.59 19.82
C ASP A 80 19.11 26.86 19.14
N ASP A 81 20.21 26.67 19.87
CA ASP A 81 21.58 26.82 19.34
C ASP A 81 21.85 25.89 18.16
N ILE A 82 21.52 24.59 18.27
CA ILE A 82 21.77 23.64 17.17
C ILE A 82 20.91 23.96 15.94
N LYS A 83 19.63 24.33 16.11
CA LYS A 83 18.75 24.68 14.98
C LYS A 83 19.13 26.01 14.33
N THR A 84 19.59 26.98 15.13
CA THR A 84 20.06 28.28 14.63
C THR A 84 21.33 28.13 13.79
N ASN A 85 22.26 27.30 14.25
CA ASN A 85 23.53 27.07 13.54
C ASN A 85 23.39 26.08 12.38
N HIS A 86 22.34 25.26 12.34
CA HIS A 86 22.09 24.24 11.32
C HIS A 86 20.63 24.25 10.85
N GLY A 87 20.33 25.04 9.82
CA GLY A 87 18.95 25.22 9.33
C GLY A 87 18.28 23.97 8.74
N ASN A 88 19.03 22.89 8.51
CA ASN A 88 18.50 21.58 8.09
C ASN A 88 18.16 20.65 9.27
N VAL A 89 18.35 21.10 10.52
CA VAL A 89 18.13 20.29 11.73
C VAL A 89 16.70 20.44 12.25
N LYS A 90 16.08 19.30 12.56
CA LYS A 90 14.87 19.19 13.36
C LYS A 90 15.14 18.40 14.64
N VAL A 91 14.37 18.66 15.68
CA VAL A 91 14.46 17.97 16.97
C VAL A 91 13.09 17.37 17.33
N VAL A 92 13.07 16.08 17.61
CA VAL A 92 11.87 15.28 17.84
C VAL A 92 11.96 14.62 19.21
N ILE A 93 10.84 14.44 19.92
CA ILE A 93 10.80 13.71 21.20
C ILE A 93 10.32 12.29 20.97
N SER A 94 11.09 11.28 21.38
CA SER A 94 10.64 9.88 21.37
C SER A 94 9.90 9.53 22.65
N ILE A 95 8.69 8.97 22.51
CA ILE A 95 7.90 8.42 23.62
C ILE A 95 7.97 6.90 23.61
N GLY A 96 7.95 6.29 24.80
CA GLY A 96 8.02 4.84 24.98
C GLY A 96 9.29 4.42 25.71
N GLY A 97 9.95 3.39 25.22
CA GLY A 97 11.18 2.87 25.80
C GLY A 97 11.51 1.44 25.35
N ARG A 98 12.69 1.01 25.77
CA ARG A 98 13.24 -0.31 25.44
C ARG A 98 12.69 -1.38 26.37
N ASP A 99 12.55 -2.59 25.84
CA ASP A 99 12.24 -3.81 26.58
C ASP A 99 10.96 -3.78 27.46
N THR A 100 10.74 -4.87 28.22
CA THR A 100 9.58 -5.06 29.10
C THR A 100 9.46 -4.06 30.26
N LYS A 101 10.50 -3.24 30.50
CA LYS A 101 10.51 -2.21 31.54
C LYS A 101 9.59 -1.03 31.22
N TYR A 102 9.35 -0.77 29.93
CA TYR A 102 8.49 0.32 29.48
C TYR A 102 7.36 -0.20 28.59
N PRO A 103 6.46 -1.07 29.13
CA PRO A 103 5.43 -1.69 28.33
C PRO A 103 4.38 -0.69 27.89
N PHE A 104 3.91 -0.79 26.64
CA PHE A 104 2.62 -0.18 26.30
C PHE A 104 1.50 -1.05 26.86
N HIS A 105 0.86 -0.60 27.95
CA HIS A 105 -0.25 -1.29 28.60
C HIS A 105 -1.17 -0.30 29.35
N PRO A 106 -2.02 0.46 28.64
CA PRO A 106 -2.88 1.45 29.28
C PRO A 106 -3.93 0.78 30.18
N ALA A 107 -4.11 1.27 31.41
CA ALA A 107 -5.17 0.80 32.31
C ALA A 107 -6.56 1.21 31.80
N HIS A 108 -6.69 2.47 31.39
CA HIS A 108 -7.90 3.05 30.82
C HIS A 108 -7.53 3.91 29.61
N LYS A 109 -7.98 3.51 28.42
CA LYS A 109 -7.55 4.12 27.15
C LYS A 109 -7.77 5.63 27.08
N LEU A 110 -8.98 6.09 27.43
CA LEU A 110 -9.34 7.51 27.36
C LEU A 110 -8.50 8.36 28.31
N GLU A 111 -8.37 7.91 29.56
CA GLU A 111 -7.55 8.58 30.57
C GLU A 111 -6.07 8.61 30.16
N TRP A 112 -5.57 7.50 29.62
CA TRP A 112 -4.21 7.42 29.08
C TRP A 112 -3.98 8.45 27.97
N CYS A 113 -4.91 8.57 27.00
CA CYS A 113 -4.82 9.56 25.93
C CYS A 113 -4.81 10.99 26.46
N ASP A 114 -5.70 11.32 27.40
CA ASP A 114 -5.77 12.66 28.00
C ASP A 114 -4.49 12.99 28.75
N ASN A 115 -4.01 12.07 29.58
CA ASN A 115 -2.75 12.22 30.32
C ASN A 115 -1.56 12.37 29.36
N ALA A 116 -1.53 11.57 28.29
CA ALA A 116 -0.47 11.61 27.27
C ALA A 116 -0.39 12.98 26.62
N VAL A 117 -1.53 13.49 26.13
CA VAL A 117 -1.58 14.79 25.47
C VAL A 117 -1.21 15.91 26.43
N GLU A 118 -1.77 15.93 27.65
CA GLU A 118 -1.53 17.02 28.60
C GLU A 118 -0.12 17.02 29.17
N SER A 119 0.47 15.85 29.42
CA SER A 119 1.86 15.75 29.88
C SER A 119 2.87 16.08 28.78
N LEU A 120 2.65 15.61 27.54
CA LEU A 120 3.50 15.97 26.41
C LEU A 120 3.42 17.46 26.11
N LYS A 121 2.22 18.08 26.12
CA LYS A 121 2.07 19.55 26.01
C LYS A 121 2.94 20.31 26.99
N LYS A 122 3.04 19.86 28.25
CA LYS A 122 3.91 20.48 29.26
C LYS A 122 5.39 20.35 28.90
N ILE A 123 5.80 19.21 28.34
CA ILE A 123 7.17 19.04 27.81
C ILE A 123 7.39 19.99 26.63
N PHE A 124 6.50 20.06 25.65
CA PHE A 124 6.60 21.02 24.53
C PHE A 124 6.66 22.48 25.01
N GLN A 125 5.85 22.85 26.01
CA GLN A 125 5.86 24.19 26.62
C GLN A 125 7.18 24.53 27.30
N LEU A 126 7.90 23.54 27.86
CA LEU A 126 9.23 23.76 28.42
C LEU A 126 10.24 24.21 27.34
N TYR A 127 10.07 23.72 26.11
CA TYR A 127 10.93 24.05 24.97
C TYR A 127 10.47 25.28 24.20
N ASN A 128 9.18 25.60 24.19
CA ASN A 128 8.68 26.78 23.51
C ASN A 128 8.89 28.05 24.35
N ARG A 129 9.93 28.83 24.02
CA ARG A 129 10.13 30.18 24.55
C ARG A 129 9.10 31.14 23.97
N THR A 130 8.55 32.03 24.80
CA THR A 130 7.49 32.99 24.43
C THR A 130 7.86 34.00 23.33
N ASN A 131 9.12 34.03 22.86
CA ASN A 131 9.62 34.98 21.87
C ASN A 131 10.24 34.34 20.61
N SER A 132 10.18 33.01 20.43
CA SER A 132 10.64 32.36 19.18
C SER A 132 9.54 32.40 18.13
N CYS A 133 9.90 32.66 16.86
CA CYS A 133 8.97 32.60 15.73
C CYS A 133 8.73 31.16 15.21
N TYR A 134 9.34 30.15 15.83
CA TYR A 134 9.22 28.74 15.46
C TYR A 134 9.22 27.80 16.69
N ASN A 135 8.65 26.60 16.52
CA ASN A 135 8.68 25.54 17.52
C ASN A 135 10.10 24.95 17.63
N LEU A 136 10.64 24.85 18.85
CA LEU A 136 11.96 24.23 19.06
C LEU A 136 11.91 22.71 18.86
N ILE A 137 10.82 22.07 19.29
CA ILE A 137 10.56 20.65 19.04
C ILE A 137 9.58 20.53 17.88
N ASP A 138 10.00 19.82 16.83
CA ASP A 138 9.28 19.68 15.57
C ASP A 138 8.24 18.55 15.60
N GLY A 139 8.36 17.62 16.56
CA GLY A 139 7.27 16.69 16.86
C GLY A 139 7.67 15.47 17.69
N ILE A 140 7.07 14.31 17.37
CA ILE A 140 7.21 13.10 18.19
C ILE A 140 7.63 11.86 17.40
N ASP A 141 8.27 10.93 18.10
CA ASP A 141 8.59 9.59 17.64
C ASP A 141 7.94 8.56 18.60
N ILE A 142 7.33 7.51 18.05
CA ILE A 142 6.68 6.46 18.86
C ILE A 142 7.57 5.22 18.88
N ASN A 143 8.19 4.92 20.02
CA ASN A 143 9.13 3.82 20.18
C ASN A 143 8.87 2.99 21.46
N TYR A 144 7.79 2.21 21.43
CA TYR A 144 7.54 1.13 22.39
C TYR A 144 8.10 -0.16 21.81
N GLU A 145 9.22 -0.65 22.36
CA GLU A 145 9.79 -1.94 21.94
C GLU A 145 9.01 -3.15 22.50
N TYR A 146 8.16 -2.93 23.52
CA TYR A 146 7.31 -3.96 24.09
C TYR A 146 5.87 -3.48 24.24
N ILE A 147 4.94 -4.20 23.59
CA ILE A 147 3.50 -3.97 23.71
C ILE A 147 2.92 -5.18 24.44
N HIS A 148 2.20 -4.95 25.53
CA HIS A 148 1.72 -6.03 26.37
C HIS A 148 0.73 -6.93 25.60
N PRO A 149 0.76 -8.27 25.74
CA PRO A 149 -0.08 -9.19 24.97
C PRO A 149 -1.59 -8.94 25.07
N ASP A 150 -2.04 -8.34 26.17
CA ASP A 150 -3.46 -7.98 26.37
C ASP A 150 -3.90 -6.74 25.56
N VAL A 151 -2.96 -6.03 24.94
CA VAL A 151 -3.25 -4.86 24.11
C VAL A 151 -3.45 -5.30 22.67
N SER A 152 -4.64 -5.08 22.13
CA SER A 152 -4.92 -5.34 20.72
C SER A 152 -4.24 -4.32 19.81
N GLU A 153 -4.09 -4.66 18.54
CA GLU A 153 -3.54 -3.78 17.51
C GLU A 153 -4.39 -2.50 17.36
N GLU A 154 -5.72 -2.63 17.42
CA GLU A 154 -6.66 -1.50 17.37
C GLU A 154 -6.55 -0.60 18.60
N ASP A 155 -6.30 -1.19 19.77
CA ASP A 155 -6.18 -0.42 21.02
C ASP A 155 -4.92 0.42 21.06
N PHE A 156 -3.80 -0.15 20.61
CA PHE A 156 -2.56 0.58 20.40
C PHE A 156 -2.74 1.70 19.37
N SER A 157 -3.31 1.37 18.20
CA SER A 157 -3.57 2.31 17.10
C SER A 157 -4.49 3.45 17.53
N TYR A 158 -5.55 3.15 18.29
CA TYR A 158 -6.46 4.15 18.84
C TYR A 158 -5.75 5.12 19.77
N CYS A 159 -5.04 4.61 20.78
CA CYS A 159 -4.41 5.45 21.80
C CYS A 159 -3.32 6.35 21.20
N ILE A 160 -2.40 5.76 20.46
CA ILE A 160 -1.30 6.51 19.84
C ILE A 160 -1.84 7.45 18.75
N GLY A 161 -2.81 6.99 17.95
CA GLY A 161 -3.44 7.80 16.91
C GLY A 161 -4.19 9.02 17.45
N ASP A 162 -4.84 8.91 18.63
CA ASP A 162 -5.48 10.06 19.28
C ASP A 162 -4.45 11.09 19.76
N VAL A 163 -3.35 10.62 20.37
CA VAL A 163 -2.23 11.48 20.80
C VAL A 163 -1.64 12.24 19.62
N ILE A 164 -1.33 11.55 18.51
CA ILE A 164 -0.81 12.18 17.28
C ILE A 164 -1.77 13.26 16.79
N LYS A 165 -3.05 12.92 16.64
CA LYS A 165 -4.08 13.84 16.12
C LYS A 165 -4.19 15.09 17.00
N ARG A 166 -4.23 14.92 18.32
CA ARG A 166 -4.39 16.04 19.27
C ARG A 166 -3.14 16.89 19.39
N LEU A 167 -1.93 16.32 19.34
CA LEU A 167 -0.71 17.11 19.34
C LEU A 167 -0.54 17.91 18.04
N LYS A 168 -0.86 17.33 16.87
CA LYS A 168 -0.90 18.08 15.62
C LYS A 168 -1.84 19.28 15.70
N LYS A 169 -3.04 19.08 16.27
CA LYS A 169 -4.05 20.13 16.41
C LYS A 169 -3.69 21.18 17.46
N ASP A 170 -3.29 20.75 18.65
CA ASP A 170 -3.20 21.60 19.83
C ASP A 170 -1.81 22.22 20.00
N VAL A 171 -0.76 21.57 19.48
CA VAL A 171 0.65 22.02 19.58
C VAL A 171 1.20 22.46 18.23
N GLY A 172 0.70 21.89 17.12
CA GLY A 172 1.22 22.18 15.78
C GLY A 172 2.54 21.46 15.52
N ILE A 173 2.63 20.17 15.87
CA ILE A 173 3.77 19.33 15.49
C ILE A 173 3.71 18.96 14.01
N ASP A 174 4.85 18.99 13.34
CA ASP A 174 4.98 18.78 11.90
C ASP A 174 5.69 17.46 11.55
N VAL A 175 6.37 16.86 12.53
CA VAL A 175 7.10 15.59 12.37
C VAL A 175 6.53 14.53 13.29
N VAL A 176 6.07 13.44 12.71
CA VAL A 176 5.65 12.22 13.42
C VAL A 176 6.38 11.04 12.83
N SER A 177 6.99 10.23 13.69
CA SER A 177 7.56 8.95 13.28
C SER A 177 7.20 7.81 14.20
N ILE A 178 7.36 6.60 13.68
CA ILE A 178 7.18 5.36 14.42
C ILE A 178 8.45 4.50 14.29
N ALA A 179 8.77 3.70 15.31
CA ALA A 179 9.95 2.85 15.32
C ALA A 179 9.58 1.37 15.54
N PRO A 180 8.99 0.68 14.55
CA PRO A 180 8.66 -0.74 14.68
C PRO A 180 9.90 -1.66 14.64
N SER A 181 9.70 -2.89 15.11
CA SER A 181 10.58 -4.06 14.90
C SER A 181 9.73 -5.27 14.52
N HIS A 182 10.32 -6.43 14.22
CA HIS A 182 9.52 -7.64 13.95
C HIS A 182 8.61 -8.05 15.12
N GLU A 183 9.00 -7.72 16.37
CA GLU A 183 8.24 -8.07 17.57
C GLU A 183 6.97 -7.20 17.70
N THR A 184 7.03 -5.94 17.29
CA THR A 184 5.95 -4.95 17.44
C THR A 184 5.26 -4.59 16.12
N GLN A 185 5.71 -5.18 15.00
CA GLN A 185 5.30 -4.82 13.64
C GLN A 185 3.79 -4.79 13.47
N LYS A 186 3.05 -5.76 14.02
CA LYS A 186 1.60 -5.85 13.85
C LYS A 186 0.87 -4.61 14.36
N HIS A 187 1.11 -4.22 15.61
CA HIS A 187 0.50 -3.03 16.21
C HIS A 187 0.89 -1.76 15.49
N TYR A 188 2.19 -1.61 15.17
CA TYR A 188 2.68 -0.45 14.44
C TYR A 188 2.18 -0.36 13.01
N LYS A 189 1.98 -1.49 12.33
CA LYS A 189 1.37 -1.53 11.00
C LYS A 189 -0.08 -1.10 11.07
N THR A 190 -0.84 -1.58 12.05
CA THR A 190 -2.22 -1.15 12.27
C THR A 190 -2.32 0.35 12.60
N LEU A 191 -1.37 0.90 13.37
CA LEU A 191 -1.24 2.35 13.56
C LEU A 191 -0.89 3.07 12.25
N TYR A 192 0.12 2.59 11.52
CA TYR A 192 0.57 3.19 10.28
C TYR A 192 -0.55 3.29 9.25
N LEU A 193 -1.26 2.19 8.99
CA LEU A 193 -2.37 2.15 8.03
C LEU A 193 -3.52 3.09 8.42
N ALA A 194 -3.80 3.24 9.71
CA ALA A 194 -4.83 4.16 10.20
C ALA A 194 -4.41 5.64 10.14
N ARG A 195 -3.10 5.91 10.04
CA ARG A 195 -2.49 7.24 10.19
C ARG A 195 -1.43 7.52 9.13
N THR A 196 -1.55 6.94 7.93
CA THR A 196 -0.52 7.03 6.88
C THR A 196 -0.20 8.48 6.54
N ASN A 197 -1.21 9.34 6.40
CA ASN A 197 -1.01 10.76 6.10
C ASN A 197 -0.45 11.56 7.27
N ASP A 198 -0.58 11.03 8.49
CA ASP A 198 -0.12 11.69 9.69
C ASP A 198 1.33 11.34 10.05
N ILE A 199 1.82 10.18 9.63
CA ILE A 199 3.18 9.67 9.93
C ILE A 199 4.12 10.00 8.77
N ASN A 200 5.21 10.68 9.07
CA ASN A 200 6.22 11.09 8.11
C ASN A 200 7.25 9.99 7.86
N TRP A 201 7.72 9.32 8.92
CA TRP A 201 8.85 8.39 8.87
C TRP A 201 8.62 7.11 9.67
N VAL A 202 9.18 6.01 9.18
CA VAL A 202 9.19 4.70 9.84
C VAL A 202 10.65 4.28 10.10
N ASN A 203 11.10 4.41 11.34
CA ASN A 203 12.45 4.05 11.79
C ASN A 203 12.53 2.56 12.13
N TYR A 204 12.56 1.67 11.12
CA TYR A 204 12.52 0.24 11.40
C TYR A 204 13.80 -0.24 12.08
N GLN A 205 13.66 -0.95 13.20
CA GLN A 205 14.76 -1.33 14.09
C GLN A 205 15.40 -2.67 13.68
N PHE A 206 16.16 -2.69 12.57
CA PHE A 206 16.75 -3.92 12.02
C PHE A 206 17.72 -4.65 12.97
N TYR A 207 18.29 -3.94 13.96
CA TYR A 207 19.17 -4.53 14.96
C TYR A 207 18.45 -5.44 15.97
N ILE A 208 17.11 -5.40 16.02
CA ILE A 208 16.27 -6.32 16.80
C ILE A 208 16.07 -7.64 16.03
N ASP A 209 16.18 -7.61 14.70
CA ASP A 209 15.99 -8.81 13.88
C ASP A 209 17.16 -9.80 13.98
N THR A 210 16.89 -11.01 13.51
CA THR A 210 17.86 -12.12 13.47
C THR A 210 18.48 -12.32 12.09
N LEU A 211 18.58 -11.22 11.31
CA LEU A 211 19.20 -11.19 9.99
C LEU A 211 20.68 -11.55 10.08
N LYS A 212 21.21 -12.28 9.11
CA LYS A 212 22.59 -12.79 9.12
C LYS A 212 23.45 -12.33 7.96
N SER A 213 22.87 -11.69 6.96
CA SER A 213 23.56 -11.28 5.76
C SER A 213 22.98 -10.00 5.19
N LYS A 214 23.79 -9.32 4.36
CA LYS A 214 23.39 -8.19 3.54
C LYS A 214 22.12 -8.49 2.73
N ASP A 215 22.05 -9.65 2.10
CA ASP A 215 20.93 -10.02 1.22
C ASP A 215 19.63 -10.21 2.01
N GLU A 216 19.69 -10.82 3.20
CA GLU A 216 18.54 -10.93 4.10
C GLU A 216 18.03 -9.53 4.52
N PHE A 217 18.95 -8.60 4.82
CA PHE A 217 18.62 -7.22 5.15
C PHE A 217 17.95 -6.48 3.99
N VAL A 218 18.56 -6.52 2.80
CA VAL A 218 18.01 -5.86 1.60
C VAL A 218 16.62 -6.40 1.28
N ASN A 219 16.44 -7.72 1.32
CA ASN A 219 15.14 -8.36 1.04
C ASN A 219 14.08 -7.98 2.07
N LEU A 220 14.42 -7.96 3.36
CA LEU A 220 13.48 -7.53 4.39
C LEU A 220 13.14 -6.05 4.23
N PHE A 221 14.13 -5.18 3.93
CA PHE A 221 13.90 -3.77 3.70
C PHE A 221 12.94 -3.53 2.52
N LEU A 222 13.11 -4.24 1.41
CA LEU A 222 12.23 -4.13 0.24
C LEU A 222 10.80 -4.60 0.57
N ASN A 223 10.65 -5.71 1.30
CA ASN A 223 9.34 -6.18 1.74
C ASN A 223 8.65 -5.20 2.69
N LEU A 224 9.39 -4.65 3.66
CA LEU A 224 8.87 -3.61 4.55
C LEU A 224 8.56 -2.30 3.80
N SER A 225 9.27 -2.00 2.71
CA SER A 225 8.98 -0.83 1.88
C SER A 225 7.62 -0.95 1.19
N ASP A 226 7.25 -2.16 0.76
CA ASP A 226 5.91 -2.44 0.25
C ASP A 226 4.83 -2.23 1.33
N GLU A 227 5.15 -2.42 2.61
CA GLU A 227 4.20 -2.32 3.73
C GLU A 227 4.06 -0.90 4.30
N TYR A 228 5.19 -0.22 4.47
CA TYR A 228 5.30 1.09 5.14
C TYR A 228 5.54 2.25 4.16
N GLY A 229 5.58 1.97 2.85
CA GLY A 229 5.85 2.96 1.81
C GLY A 229 7.35 3.21 1.62
N SER A 230 7.80 3.03 0.38
CA SER A 230 9.19 3.18 -0.08
C SER A 230 9.83 4.53 0.29
N LYS A 231 9.05 5.60 0.35
CA LYS A 231 9.51 6.97 0.64
C LYS A 231 9.57 7.31 2.14
N LYS A 232 9.08 6.43 3.02
CA LYS A 232 8.97 6.69 4.48
C LYS A 232 9.78 5.74 5.34
N LEU A 233 10.10 4.55 4.84
CA LEU A 233 10.87 3.56 5.57
C LEU A 233 12.35 3.95 5.65
N LEU A 234 12.90 3.92 6.86
CA LEU A 234 14.31 4.17 7.15
C LEU A 234 14.92 2.92 7.79
N ALA A 235 16.17 2.61 7.42
CA ALA A 235 16.92 1.50 7.98
C ALA A 235 17.61 1.92 9.28
N GLY A 236 17.14 1.41 10.42
CA GLY A 236 17.74 1.66 11.74
C GLY A 236 18.81 0.64 12.10
N ALA A 237 19.96 1.12 12.57
CA ALA A 237 21.03 0.31 13.15
C ALA A 237 21.33 0.77 14.59
N SER A 238 21.90 -0.13 15.39
CA SER A 238 22.31 0.18 16.77
C SER A 238 23.82 0.20 16.91
N THR A 239 24.32 1.21 17.62
CA THR A 239 25.72 1.32 18.05
C THR A 239 25.95 0.69 19.43
N ASP A 240 24.89 0.24 20.11
CA ASP A 240 24.96 -0.41 21.42
C ASP A 240 25.65 -1.78 21.31
N PRO A 241 26.74 -2.03 22.06
CA PRO A 241 27.38 -3.34 22.08
C PRO A 241 26.44 -4.48 22.53
N ALA A 242 25.41 -4.18 23.33
CA ALA A 242 24.43 -5.18 23.77
C ALA A 242 23.55 -5.69 22.62
N ASP A 243 23.38 -4.90 21.57
CA ASP A 243 22.58 -5.27 20.40
C ASP A 243 23.39 -6.07 19.37
N ALA A 244 24.72 -6.13 19.51
CA ALA A 244 25.62 -6.89 18.65
C ALA A 244 25.82 -8.34 19.13
N GLY A 245 25.91 -9.31 18.22
CA GLY A 245 26.11 -10.71 18.61
C GLY A 245 26.26 -11.70 17.45
N LYS A 246 26.71 -12.93 17.76
CA LYS A 246 26.79 -14.02 16.78
C LYS A 246 25.40 -14.35 16.24
N GLY A 247 25.24 -14.32 14.91
CA GLY A 247 23.97 -14.60 14.24
C GLY A 247 23.07 -13.38 14.04
N LYS A 248 23.61 -12.17 14.22
CA LYS A 248 22.99 -10.90 13.82
C LYS A 248 23.78 -10.26 12.67
N LEU A 249 23.13 -9.32 11.98
CA LEU A 249 23.67 -8.60 10.84
C LEU A 249 24.93 -7.83 11.25
N SER A 250 26.01 -7.97 10.49
CA SER A 250 27.22 -7.21 10.75
C SER A 250 27.05 -5.74 10.35
N ARG A 251 27.87 -4.85 10.92
CA ARG A 251 27.81 -3.42 10.56
C ARG A 251 28.23 -3.21 9.11
N GLU A 252 29.21 -3.99 8.67
CA GLU A 252 29.71 -4.02 7.30
C GLU A 252 28.60 -4.44 6.33
N ASP A 253 27.92 -5.56 6.60
CA ASP A 253 26.80 -6.04 5.77
C ASP A 253 25.63 -5.05 5.75
N PHE A 254 25.32 -4.41 6.89
CA PHE A 254 24.28 -3.38 6.96
C PHE A 254 24.64 -2.18 6.06
N LEU A 255 25.87 -1.67 6.17
CA LEU A 255 26.33 -0.52 5.38
C LEU A 255 26.41 -0.86 3.89
N GLU A 256 26.92 -2.04 3.53
CA GLU A 256 26.94 -2.51 2.14
C GLU A 256 25.52 -2.65 1.59
N GLY A 257 24.57 -3.18 2.38
CA GLY A 257 23.17 -3.27 1.98
C GLY A 257 22.51 -1.90 1.79
N CYS A 258 22.84 -0.92 2.65
CA CYS A 258 22.40 0.47 2.45
C CYS A 258 22.98 1.08 1.16
N VAL A 259 24.25 0.77 0.83
CA VAL A 259 24.87 1.19 -0.43
C VAL A 259 24.17 0.54 -1.62
N ASP A 260 23.83 -0.75 -1.55
CA ASP A 260 23.09 -1.45 -2.60
C ASP A 260 21.71 -0.78 -2.81
N LEU A 261 20.94 -0.59 -1.73
CA LEU A 261 19.62 0.07 -1.76
C LEU A 261 19.68 1.51 -2.31
N HIS A 262 20.75 2.25 -2.03
CA HIS A 262 20.93 3.61 -2.53
C HIS A 262 21.42 3.65 -3.98
N SER A 263 22.27 2.70 -4.38
CA SER A 263 22.78 2.59 -5.75
C SER A 263 21.66 2.17 -6.72
N THR A 264 20.71 1.36 -6.25
CA THR A 264 19.45 1.04 -6.95
C THR A 264 18.42 2.18 -6.97
N GLN A 265 18.74 3.40 -6.51
CA GLN A 265 17.90 4.58 -6.76
C GLN A 265 18.29 5.32 -8.05
N SER A 266 19.43 4.98 -8.67
CA SER A 266 19.89 5.54 -9.96
C SER A 266 19.62 4.64 -11.17
N LEU A 267 19.13 3.43 -10.90
CA LEU A 267 18.58 2.49 -11.87
C LEU A 267 17.28 1.97 -11.28
N PRO A 268 16.24 1.72 -12.09
CA PRO A 268 15.03 1.10 -11.60
C PRO A 268 15.33 -0.21 -10.85
N PRO A 269 14.52 -0.56 -9.84
CA PRO A 269 14.82 -1.65 -8.92
C PRO A 269 15.04 -2.95 -9.69
N ILE A 270 16.27 -3.47 -9.63
CA ILE A 270 16.56 -4.86 -9.97
C ILE A 270 16.13 -5.68 -8.76
N ILE A 271 14.99 -6.33 -8.88
CA ILE A 271 14.54 -7.36 -7.96
C ILE A 271 15.42 -8.57 -8.20
N GLY A 272 16.15 -8.96 -7.17
CA GLY A 272 16.99 -10.16 -7.19
C GLY A 272 16.18 -11.38 -7.62
N ASP A 273 16.74 -12.12 -8.58
CA ASP A 273 16.33 -13.47 -8.91
C ASP A 273 16.22 -14.28 -7.62
N ASN A 274 14.99 -14.67 -7.24
CA ASN A 274 14.63 -15.93 -6.56
C ASN A 274 13.18 -16.00 -6.04
N ASP A 275 12.24 -15.18 -6.53
CA ASP A 275 10.80 -15.50 -6.47
C ASP A 275 10.09 -14.94 -7.70
N VAL A 276 10.17 -15.65 -8.82
CA VAL A 276 9.39 -15.32 -10.02
C VAL A 276 7.92 -15.69 -9.75
N ASN A 277 7.21 -14.81 -9.03
CA ASN A 277 5.76 -14.80 -9.07
C ASN A 277 5.31 -14.42 -10.49
N PRO A 278 4.29 -15.10 -11.03
CA PRO A 278 4.07 -15.12 -12.47
C PRO A 278 3.68 -13.75 -13.01
N VAL A 279 4.29 -13.39 -14.12
CA VAL A 279 3.79 -12.35 -15.01
C VAL A 279 2.42 -12.80 -15.52
N ILE A 280 1.36 -12.05 -15.20
CA ILE A 280 -0.03 -12.45 -15.48
C ILE A 280 -0.61 -11.70 -16.69
N PHE A 281 -1.44 -12.37 -17.49
CA PHE A 281 -2.29 -11.72 -18.49
C PHE A 281 -3.76 -11.93 -18.18
N ARG A 282 -4.60 -10.89 -18.34
CA ARG A 282 -6.04 -10.99 -18.07
C ARG A 282 -6.89 -10.37 -19.18
N GLU A 283 -8.04 -10.97 -19.48
CA GLU A 283 -8.91 -10.55 -20.58
C GLU A 283 -10.37 -10.46 -20.13
N TYR A 284 -10.99 -9.29 -20.22
CA TYR A 284 -12.45 -9.17 -20.01
C TYR A 284 -13.19 -9.79 -21.19
N ILE A 285 -14.25 -10.57 -20.91
CA ILE A 285 -15.05 -11.25 -21.94
C ILE A 285 -16.52 -11.37 -21.51
N GLY A 286 -17.44 -11.41 -22.48
CA GLY A 286 -18.87 -11.57 -22.23
C GLY A 286 -19.60 -10.28 -21.86
N VAL A 287 -18.85 -9.19 -21.72
CA VAL A 287 -19.32 -7.86 -21.29
C VAL A 287 -20.16 -7.13 -22.34
N LYS A 288 -20.18 -7.64 -23.58
CA LYS A 288 -20.99 -7.14 -24.68
C LYS A 288 -21.78 -8.27 -25.34
N SER A 289 -22.92 -7.93 -25.94
CA SER A 289 -23.80 -8.87 -26.63
C SER A 289 -23.29 -9.26 -28.03
N TYR A 290 -22.28 -8.58 -28.55
CA TYR A 290 -21.67 -8.78 -29.86
C TYR A 290 -20.16 -9.08 -29.71
N PRO A 291 -19.46 -9.54 -30.76
CA PRO A 291 -19.99 -10.04 -32.02
C PRO A 291 -20.52 -11.46 -31.84
N ASP A 292 -21.50 -11.87 -32.65
CA ASP A 292 -22.00 -13.25 -32.59
C ASP A 292 -20.95 -14.29 -33.04
N SER A 293 -19.87 -13.84 -33.69
CA SER A 293 -18.71 -14.68 -34.02
C SER A 293 -17.90 -15.06 -32.78
N LEU A 294 -17.96 -14.29 -31.69
CA LEU A 294 -17.34 -14.66 -30.41
C LEU A 294 -18.33 -15.48 -29.59
N ASN A 295 -18.45 -16.75 -29.95
CA ASN A 295 -19.40 -17.71 -29.38
C ASN A 295 -18.76 -18.76 -28.46
N ASN A 296 -17.48 -18.58 -28.11
CA ASN A 296 -16.73 -19.34 -27.11
C ASN A 296 -15.53 -18.51 -26.63
N PHE A 297 -14.78 -18.99 -25.63
CA PHE A 297 -13.51 -18.40 -25.21
C PHE A 297 -12.47 -18.46 -26.37
N PRO A 298 -11.76 -17.37 -26.67
CA PRO A 298 -10.77 -17.35 -27.75
C PRO A 298 -9.49 -18.09 -27.31
N ALA A 299 -9.39 -19.39 -27.60
CA ALA A 299 -8.23 -20.18 -27.21
C ALA A 299 -6.91 -19.74 -27.86
N ASP A 300 -6.97 -19.07 -29.03
CA ASP A 300 -5.78 -18.65 -29.79
C ASP A 300 -5.05 -17.45 -29.18
N ILE A 301 -5.65 -16.77 -28.21
CA ILE A 301 -4.99 -15.68 -27.46
C ILE A 301 -4.26 -16.18 -26.22
N ILE A 302 -4.38 -17.44 -25.84
CA ILE A 302 -3.68 -17.98 -24.65
C ILE A 302 -2.23 -18.26 -25.03
N GLY A 303 -1.33 -17.33 -24.68
CA GLY A 303 0.10 -17.48 -24.87
C GLY A 303 0.66 -18.64 -24.04
N ARG A 304 1.36 -19.57 -24.68
CA ARG A 304 1.94 -20.76 -24.01
C ARG A 304 3.04 -20.42 -23.01
N HIS A 305 3.63 -19.24 -23.15
CA HIS A 305 4.68 -18.71 -22.28
C HIS A 305 4.13 -17.92 -21.09
N ILE A 306 2.83 -17.63 -21.07
CA ILE A 306 2.19 -16.93 -19.96
C ILE A 306 1.89 -17.92 -18.84
N PRO A 307 2.54 -17.81 -17.66
CA PRO A 307 2.36 -18.78 -16.59
C PRO A 307 0.94 -18.80 -16.00
N GLU A 308 0.26 -17.64 -15.98
CA GLU A 308 -1.11 -17.49 -15.46
C GLU A 308 -1.93 -16.59 -16.40
N PHE A 309 -3.03 -17.13 -16.95
CA PHE A 309 -3.92 -16.42 -17.88
C PHE A 309 -5.33 -16.37 -17.31
N HIS A 310 -5.91 -15.19 -17.15
CA HIS A 310 -7.27 -15.04 -16.60
C HIS A 310 -8.26 -14.56 -17.65
N PHE A 311 -9.38 -15.28 -17.80
CA PHE A 311 -10.59 -14.66 -18.34
C PHE A 311 -11.39 -14.01 -17.21
N ILE A 312 -11.80 -12.77 -17.41
CA ILE A 312 -12.67 -12.01 -16.52
C ILE A 312 -14.06 -11.98 -17.17
N LEU A 313 -14.89 -12.95 -16.80
CA LEU A 313 -16.23 -13.12 -17.32
C LEU A 313 -17.15 -12.06 -16.70
N GLY A 314 -17.60 -11.12 -17.52
CA GLY A 314 -18.39 -9.98 -17.06
C GLY A 314 -19.70 -9.84 -17.81
N PHE A 315 -20.74 -9.24 -17.23
CA PHE A 315 -20.86 -8.85 -15.82
C PHE A 315 -21.92 -9.66 -15.09
N ALA A 316 -21.73 -9.85 -13.80
CA ALA A 316 -22.85 -10.09 -12.90
C ALA A 316 -23.35 -8.71 -12.43
N HIS A 317 -24.57 -8.36 -12.83
CA HIS A 317 -25.20 -7.11 -12.42
C HIS A 317 -26.18 -7.37 -11.28
N GLU A 318 -26.20 -6.48 -10.29
CA GLU A 318 -27.25 -6.47 -9.29
C GLU A 318 -28.56 -5.90 -9.83
N THR A 319 -29.66 -6.19 -9.16
CA THR A 319 -30.94 -5.51 -9.40
C THR A 319 -31.03 -4.20 -8.63
N TYR A 320 -31.87 -3.28 -9.10
CA TYR A 320 -32.02 -1.95 -8.53
C TYR A 320 -33.48 -1.65 -8.18
N VAL A 321 -33.70 -0.99 -7.05
CA VAL A 321 -34.99 -0.44 -6.62
C VAL A 321 -34.77 1.04 -6.29
N ASP A 322 -35.53 1.93 -6.93
CA ASP A 322 -35.43 3.39 -6.77
C ASP A 322 -33.99 3.93 -6.92
N GLY A 323 -33.22 3.38 -7.87
CA GLY A 323 -31.83 3.77 -8.13
C GLY A 323 -30.82 3.27 -7.10
N LYS A 324 -31.23 2.40 -6.18
CA LYS A 324 -30.37 1.76 -5.17
C LYS A 324 -30.18 0.28 -5.47
N GLY A 325 -28.94 -0.19 -5.35
CA GLY A 325 -28.57 -1.59 -5.53
C GLY A 325 -29.16 -2.46 -4.41
N THR A 326 -29.71 -3.61 -4.77
CA THR A 326 -30.28 -4.58 -3.82
C THR A 326 -29.25 -5.61 -3.35
N GLY A 327 -28.11 -5.74 -4.04
CA GLY A 327 -27.14 -6.81 -3.87
C GLY A 327 -27.53 -8.12 -4.54
N ILE A 328 -28.69 -8.22 -5.22
CA ILE A 328 -29.11 -9.47 -5.87
C ILE A 328 -28.51 -9.55 -7.29
N PHE A 329 -27.39 -10.25 -7.43
CA PHE A 329 -26.66 -10.41 -8.70
C PHE A 329 -27.25 -11.46 -9.64
N ASN A 330 -27.23 -11.14 -10.94
CA ASN A 330 -27.58 -12.04 -12.03
C ASN A 330 -26.52 -11.95 -13.15
N ALA A 331 -26.18 -13.08 -13.75
CA ALA A 331 -25.30 -13.13 -14.91
C ALA A 331 -25.96 -12.44 -16.12
N SER A 332 -25.25 -11.50 -16.77
CA SER A 332 -25.74 -10.79 -17.96
C SER A 332 -25.08 -11.23 -19.27
N TRP A 333 -24.00 -12.00 -19.19
CA TRP A 333 -23.33 -12.58 -20.36
C TRP A 333 -24.15 -13.71 -21.00
N LYS A 334 -23.84 -14.04 -22.25
CA LYS A 334 -24.50 -15.13 -23.00
C LYS A 334 -24.08 -16.49 -22.46
N ILE A 335 -24.89 -17.09 -21.57
CA ILE A 335 -24.66 -18.45 -21.04
C ILE A 335 -24.42 -19.51 -22.14
N PRO A 336 -25.08 -19.50 -23.31
CA PRO A 336 -24.76 -20.46 -24.37
C PRO A 336 -23.34 -20.36 -24.95
N PHE A 337 -22.64 -19.24 -24.74
CA PHE A 337 -21.30 -18.97 -25.29
C PHE A 337 -20.21 -19.04 -24.21
N PHE A 338 -20.55 -18.70 -22.97
CA PHE A 338 -19.61 -18.60 -21.85
C PHE A 338 -20.15 -19.35 -20.62
N GLY A 339 -20.84 -20.46 -20.85
CA GLY A 339 -21.46 -21.27 -19.80
C GLY A 339 -20.50 -22.26 -19.15
N PRO A 340 -21.01 -23.12 -18.25
CA PRO A 340 -20.18 -24.10 -17.54
C PRO A 340 -19.40 -25.04 -18.46
N ASP A 341 -20.01 -25.53 -19.55
CA ASP A 341 -19.30 -26.37 -20.53
C ASP A 341 -18.13 -25.63 -21.17
N ASN A 342 -18.35 -24.38 -21.59
CA ASN A 342 -17.30 -23.56 -22.21
C ASN A 342 -16.12 -23.29 -21.26
N VAL A 343 -16.42 -23.05 -19.97
CA VAL A 343 -15.39 -22.83 -18.95
C VAL A 343 -14.61 -24.12 -18.65
N ASP A 344 -15.30 -25.26 -18.54
CA ASP A 344 -14.67 -26.57 -18.32
C ASP A 344 -13.79 -26.95 -19.52
N ASP A 345 -14.27 -26.74 -20.74
CA ASP A 345 -13.53 -27.02 -21.97
C ASP A 345 -12.24 -26.18 -22.05
N ILE A 346 -12.31 -24.87 -21.78
CA ILE A 346 -11.11 -24.01 -21.89
C ILE A 346 -10.09 -24.35 -20.79
N LYS A 347 -10.53 -24.60 -19.55
CA LYS A 347 -9.61 -24.94 -18.44
C LYS A 347 -9.00 -26.33 -18.60
N THR A 348 -9.76 -27.30 -19.10
CA THR A 348 -9.27 -28.65 -19.37
C THR A 348 -8.19 -28.64 -20.47
N ASN A 349 -8.36 -27.80 -21.49
CA ASN A 349 -7.40 -27.71 -22.60
C ASN A 349 -6.23 -26.76 -22.31
N HIS A 350 -6.33 -25.89 -21.30
CA HIS A 350 -5.33 -24.90 -20.95
C HIS A 350 -5.16 -24.80 -19.42
N GLY A 351 -4.26 -25.61 -18.86
CA GLY A 351 -4.07 -25.71 -17.41
C GLY A 351 -3.53 -24.44 -16.71
N ASN A 352 -3.06 -23.44 -17.47
CA ASN A 352 -2.67 -22.13 -16.97
C ASN A 352 -3.84 -21.12 -16.91
N VAL A 353 -5.05 -21.53 -17.33
CA VAL A 353 -6.23 -20.65 -17.36
C VAL A 353 -7.00 -20.69 -16.06
N LYS A 354 -7.33 -19.50 -15.54
CA LYS A 354 -8.37 -19.29 -14.54
C LYS A 354 -9.49 -18.43 -15.10
N VAL A 355 -10.69 -18.60 -14.57
CA VAL A 355 -11.87 -17.80 -14.94
C VAL A 355 -12.45 -17.17 -13.68
N VAL A 356 -12.58 -15.85 -13.68
CA VAL A 356 -13.19 -15.10 -12.58
C VAL A 356 -14.43 -14.35 -13.06
N ILE A 357 -15.38 -14.08 -12.16
CA ILE A 357 -16.60 -13.32 -12.48
C ILE A 357 -16.43 -11.87 -12.05
N SER A 358 -16.63 -10.92 -12.97
CA SER A 358 -16.67 -9.50 -12.63
C SER A 358 -18.07 -9.06 -12.21
N ILE A 359 -18.17 -8.39 -11.06
CA ILE A 359 -19.40 -7.82 -10.52
C ILE A 359 -19.38 -6.29 -10.65
N GLY A 360 -20.55 -5.70 -10.79
CA GLY A 360 -20.71 -4.24 -10.94
C GLY A 360 -21.13 -3.87 -12.36
N GLY A 361 -20.38 -2.99 -13.01
CA GLY A 361 -20.61 -2.57 -14.39
C GLY A 361 -20.05 -1.18 -14.68
N ARG A 362 -20.08 -0.85 -15.97
CA ARG A 362 -19.66 0.47 -16.48
C ARG A 362 -20.70 1.55 -16.24
N ASP A 363 -20.24 2.79 -16.15
CA ASP A 363 -21.05 4.00 -16.15
C ASP A 363 -22.14 4.12 -15.06
N THR A 364 -22.91 5.21 -15.11
CA THR A 364 -23.96 5.54 -14.11
C THR A 364 -25.15 4.57 -14.11
N LYS A 365 -25.25 3.66 -15.09
CA LYS A 365 -26.32 2.66 -15.19
C LYS A 365 -26.20 1.57 -14.13
N TYR A 366 -24.99 1.30 -13.66
CA TYR A 366 -24.72 0.28 -12.64
C TYR A 366 -24.04 0.89 -11.39
N PRO A 367 -24.73 1.81 -10.68
CA PRO A 367 -24.15 2.52 -9.56
C PRO A 367 -23.93 1.60 -8.35
N PHE A 368 -22.79 1.74 -7.66
CA PHE A 368 -22.72 1.24 -6.29
C PHE A 368 -23.49 2.20 -5.37
N HIS A 369 -24.69 1.80 -4.94
CA HIS A 369 -25.53 2.58 -4.03
C HIS A 369 -26.46 1.65 -3.22
N PRO A 370 -25.95 0.93 -2.20
CA PRO A 370 -26.77 -0.03 -1.46
C PRO A 370 -27.89 0.66 -0.68
N ALA A 371 -29.12 0.15 -0.77
CA ALA A 371 -30.26 0.67 0.01
C ALA A 371 -30.07 0.43 1.53
N HIS A 372 -29.65 -0.78 1.88
CA HIS A 372 -29.37 -1.22 3.24
C HIS A 372 -28.11 -2.08 3.23
N LYS A 373 -27.04 -1.61 3.90
CA LYS A 373 -25.69 -2.22 3.81
C LYS A 373 -25.67 -3.71 4.17
N LEU A 374 -26.31 -4.09 5.28
CA LEU A 374 -26.29 -5.48 5.76
C LEU A 374 -27.06 -6.41 4.82
N GLU A 375 -28.27 -6.02 4.44
CA GLU A 375 -29.11 -6.78 3.51
C GLU A 375 -28.44 -6.91 2.14
N TRP A 376 -27.83 -5.83 1.65
CA TRP A 376 -27.05 -5.85 0.41
C TRP A 376 -25.92 -6.89 0.45
N CYS A 377 -25.17 -6.96 1.56
CA CYS A 377 -24.10 -7.94 1.72
C CYS A 377 -24.63 -9.39 1.71
N ASP A 378 -25.73 -9.65 2.40
CA ASP A 378 -26.36 -10.97 2.45
C ASP A 378 -26.87 -11.39 1.07
N ASN A 379 -27.61 -10.50 0.40
CA ASN A 379 -28.11 -10.71 -0.96
C ASN A 379 -26.96 -10.94 -1.95
N ALA A 380 -25.88 -10.17 -1.84
CA ALA A 380 -24.70 -10.29 -2.69
C ALA A 380 -24.06 -11.67 -2.56
N VAL A 381 -23.80 -12.10 -1.33
CA VAL A 381 -23.19 -13.41 -1.08
C VAL A 381 -24.11 -14.55 -1.53
N GLU A 382 -25.40 -14.49 -1.23
CA GLU A 382 -26.34 -15.56 -1.59
C GLU A 382 -26.57 -15.65 -3.11
N SER A 383 -26.72 -14.52 -3.79
CA SER A 383 -26.94 -14.51 -5.24
C SER A 383 -25.68 -14.90 -6.02
N LEU A 384 -24.50 -14.42 -5.60
CA LEU A 384 -23.24 -14.86 -6.20
C LEU A 384 -23.03 -16.35 -5.97
N LYS A 385 -23.28 -16.89 -4.76
CA LYS A 385 -23.23 -18.34 -4.52
C LYS A 385 -24.09 -19.13 -5.50
N LYS A 386 -25.29 -18.65 -5.83
CA LYS A 386 -26.16 -19.29 -6.84
C LYS A 386 -25.52 -19.26 -8.22
N ILE A 387 -24.88 -18.16 -8.61
CA ILE A 387 -24.12 -18.09 -9.87
C ILE A 387 -22.96 -19.09 -9.84
N PHE A 388 -22.14 -19.12 -8.79
CA PHE A 388 -21.05 -20.10 -8.64
C PHE A 388 -21.57 -21.55 -8.71
N GLN A 389 -22.71 -21.84 -8.10
CA GLN A 389 -23.35 -23.16 -8.15
C GLN A 389 -23.76 -23.58 -9.57
N LEU A 390 -24.14 -22.65 -10.45
CA LEU A 390 -24.41 -22.97 -11.86
C LEU A 390 -23.15 -23.47 -12.59
N TYR A 391 -21.97 -23.02 -12.15
CA TYR A 391 -20.68 -23.44 -12.69
C TYR A 391 -20.03 -24.58 -11.89
N ASN A 392 -20.62 -25.03 -10.78
CA ASN A 392 -20.11 -26.17 -10.03
C ASN A 392 -20.80 -27.45 -10.49
N ARG A 393 -20.07 -28.30 -11.22
CA ARG A 393 -20.49 -29.66 -11.55
C ARG A 393 -20.07 -30.61 -10.43
N THR A 394 -20.96 -31.53 -10.06
CA THR A 394 -20.74 -32.53 -8.98
C THR A 394 -19.60 -33.51 -9.23
N ASN A 395 -18.96 -33.50 -10.41
CA ASN A 395 -17.91 -34.44 -10.81
C ASN A 395 -16.60 -33.79 -11.28
N SER A 396 -16.45 -32.45 -11.23
CA SER A 396 -15.15 -31.80 -11.54
C SER A 396 -14.24 -31.84 -10.31
N CYS A 397 -12.96 -32.18 -10.50
CA CYS A 397 -11.97 -32.21 -9.41
C CYS A 397 -11.45 -30.81 -9.01
N TYR A 398 -12.00 -29.76 -9.61
CA TYR A 398 -11.60 -28.36 -9.41
C TYR A 398 -12.81 -27.41 -9.60
N ASN A 399 -12.72 -26.19 -9.07
CA ASN A 399 -13.72 -25.15 -9.25
C ASN A 399 -13.64 -24.57 -10.68
N LEU A 400 -14.78 -24.46 -11.40
CA LEU A 400 -14.77 -23.85 -12.72
C LEU A 400 -14.53 -22.33 -12.65
N ILE A 401 -15.08 -21.66 -11.63
CA ILE A 401 -14.83 -20.25 -11.36
C ILE A 401 -13.86 -20.12 -10.19
N ASP A 402 -12.73 -19.46 -10.43
CA ASP A 402 -11.61 -19.33 -9.51
C ASP A 402 -11.74 -18.12 -8.57
N GLY A 403 -12.65 -17.18 -8.90
CA GLY A 403 -13.04 -16.13 -7.99
C GLY A 403 -13.75 -14.94 -8.63
N ILE A 404 -13.51 -13.74 -8.12
CA ILE A 404 -14.26 -12.53 -8.47
C ILE A 404 -13.38 -11.33 -8.79
N ASP A 405 -13.95 -10.43 -9.57
CA ASP A 405 -13.42 -9.10 -9.86
C ASP A 405 -14.46 -8.04 -9.47
N ILE A 406 -14.03 -6.97 -8.78
CA ILE A 406 -14.90 -5.87 -8.37
C ILE A 406 -14.71 -4.71 -9.34
N ASN A 407 -15.72 -4.44 -10.17
CA ASN A 407 -15.67 -3.41 -11.21
C ASN A 407 -16.95 -2.56 -11.25
N TYR A 408 -17.19 -1.81 -10.18
CA TYR A 408 -18.08 -0.64 -10.18
C TYR A 408 -17.33 0.60 -10.67
N GLU A 409 -17.67 1.10 -11.86
CA GLU A 409 -17.09 2.34 -12.41
C GLU A 409 -17.75 3.62 -11.88
N TYR A 410 -18.96 3.51 -11.33
CA TYR A 410 -19.65 4.63 -10.71
C TYR A 410 -20.09 4.30 -9.28
N ILE A 411 -19.57 5.05 -8.32
CA ILE A 411 -19.92 4.95 -6.91
C ILE A 411 -20.71 6.20 -6.55
N HIS A 412 -21.93 6.03 -6.04
CA HIS A 412 -22.82 7.16 -5.79
C HIS A 412 -22.20 8.13 -4.77
N PRO A 413 -22.31 9.46 -4.95
CA PRO A 413 -21.67 10.45 -4.06
C PRO A 413 -22.04 10.34 -2.58
N ASP A 414 -23.23 9.80 -2.27
CA ASP A 414 -23.70 9.56 -0.90
C ASP A 414 -23.02 8.35 -0.23
N VAL A 415 -22.25 7.55 -0.97
CA VAL A 415 -21.54 6.39 -0.45
C VAL A 415 -20.13 6.82 -0.02
N SER A 416 -19.85 6.68 1.27
CA SER A 416 -18.51 6.91 1.80
C SER A 416 -17.53 5.82 1.36
N GLU A 417 -16.24 6.13 1.43
CA GLU A 417 -15.16 5.18 1.12
C GLU A 417 -15.21 3.97 2.05
N GLU A 418 -15.52 4.19 3.34
CA GLU A 418 -15.68 3.14 4.35
C GLU A 418 -16.91 2.27 4.08
N ASP A 419 -17.99 2.85 3.58
CA ASP A 419 -19.22 2.11 3.28
C ASP A 419 -19.05 1.18 2.09
N PHE A 420 -18.38 1.66 1.04
CA PHE A 420 -17.97 0.83 -0.09
C PHE A 420 -17.03 -0.29 0.37
N SER A 421 -15.97 0.06 1.12
CA SER A 421 -14.98 -0.89 1.64
C SER A 421 -15.61 -1.95 2.54
N TYR A 422 -16.54 -1.56 3.42
CA TYR A 422 -17.26 -2.47 4.30
C TYR A 422 -18.09 -3.48 3.51
N CYS A 423 -18.94 -3.00 2.60
CA CYS A 423 -19.85 -3.86 1.84
C CYS A 423 -19.08 -4.85 0.95
N ILE A 424 -18.18 -4.35 0.12
CA ILE A 424 -17.39 -5.19 -0.78
C ILE A 424 -16.45 -6.11 0.00
N GLY A 425 -15.79 -5.60 1.05
CA GLY A 425 -14.91 -6.40 1.90
C GLY A 425 -15.65 -7.53 2.64
N ASN A 426 -16.91 -7.31 3.01
CA ASN A 426 -17.76 -8.35 3.61
C ASN A 426 -18.06 -9.48 2.60
N VAL A 427 -18.42 -9.10 1.36
CA VAL A 427 -18.67 -10.05 0.26
C VAL A 427 -17.42 -10.87 -0.04
N ILE A 428 -16.26 -10.23 -0.21
CA ILE A 428 -14.96 -10.90 -0.44
C ILE A 428 -14.69 -11.91 0.67
N LYS A 429 -14.72 -11.47 1.93
CA LYS A 429 -14.43 -12.33 3.09
C LYS A 429 -15.34 -13.55 3.14
N ARG A 430 -16.65 -13.37 2.89
CA ARG A 430 -17.63 -14.45 2.95
C ARG A 430 -17.53 -15.39 1.77
N LEU A 431 -17.27 -14.91 0.56
CA LEU A 431 -17.08 -15.80 -0.59
C LEU A 431 -15.80 -16.63 -0.46
N LYS A 432 -14.69 -16.06 0.02
CA LYS A 432 -13.47 -16.83 0.32
C LYS A 432 -13.76 -17.94 1.34
N LYS A 433 -14.51 -17.64 2.39
CA LYS A 433 -14.86 -18.61 3.44
C LYS A 433 -15.85 -19.67 2.96
N ASP A 434 -16.92 -19.26 2.29
CA ASP A 434 -18.10 -20.11 2.08
C ASP A 434 -18.09 -20.82 0.71
N VAL A 435 -17.36 -20.28 -0.28
CA VAL A 435 -17.24 -20.83 -1.64
C VAL A 435 -15.82 -21.29 -1.93
N GLY A 436 -14.81 -20.77 -1.22
CA GLY A 436 -13.42 -21.12 -1.46
C GLY A 436 -12.87 -20.50 -2.75
N ILE A 437 -13.19 -19.23 -3.01
CA ILE A 437 -12.57 -18.49 -4.11
C ILE A 437 -11.12 -18.12 -3.78
N ASP A 438 -10.24 -18.26 -4.76
CA ASP A 438 -8.79 -18.09 -4.60
C ASP A 438 -8.25 -16.82 -5.27
N VAL A 439 -9.00 -16.28 -6.24
CA VAL A 439 -8.61 -15.09 -7.01
C VAL A 439 -9.61 -13.95 -6.78
N VAL A 440 -9.14 -12.86 -6.18
CA VAL A 440 -9.89 -11.63 -5.99
C VAL A 440 -9.16 -10.49 -6.65
N SER A 441 -9.86 -9.72 -7.46
CA SER A 441 -9.33 -8.46 -8.01
C SER A 441 -10.27 -7.28 -7.86
N ILE A 442 -9.70 -6.09 -7.95
CA ILE A 442 -10.43 -4.82 -7.98
C ILE A 442 -10.04 -4.04 -9.24
N ALA A 443 -10.93 -3.25 -9.81
CA ALA A 443 -10.71 -2.52 -11.06
C ALA A 443 -10.90 -0.99 -10.89
N PRO A 444 -10.00 -0.30 -10.18
CA PRO A 444 -10.09 1.15 -9.97
C PRO A 444 -9.78 1.97 -11.23
N SER A 445 -10.27 3.21 -11.23
CA SER A 445 -9.88 4.32 -12.14
C SER A 445 -9.67 5.60 -11.31
N HIS A 446 -9.21 6.71 -11.90
CA HIS A 446 -9.10 7.98 -11.16
C HIS A 446 -10.42 8.45 -10.52
N GLU A 447 -11.58 8.12 -11.12
CA GLU A 447 -12.90 8.52 -10.61
C GLU A 447 -13.28 7.76 -9.34
N THR A 448 -12.84 6.50 -9.22
CA THR A 448 -13.22 5.59 -8.14
C THR A 448 -12.07 5.27 -7.18
N GLN A 449 -10.88 5.82 -7.44
CA GLN A 449 -9.63 5.48 -6.76
C GLN A 449 -9.74 5.56 -5.23
N LYS A 450 -10.38 6.59 -4.69
CA LYS A 450 -10.48 6.78 -3.24
C LYS A 450 -11.19 5.60 -2.55
N HIS A 451 -12.36 5.21 -3.05
CA HIS A 451 -13.12 4.09 -2.51
C HIS A 451 -12.38 2.76 -2.65
N TYR A 452 -11.81 2.50 -3.83
CA TYR A 452 -11.05 1.27 -4.07
C TYR A 452 -9.74 1.20 -3.28
N LYS A 453 -9.07 2.33 -3.06
CA LYS A 453 -7.89 2.41 -2.20
C LYS A 453 -8.24 2.08 -0.76
N THR A 454 -9.33 2.63 -0.25
CA THR A 454 -9.85 2.32 1.11
C THR A 454 -10.24 0.84 1.23
N LEU A 455 -10.82 0.23 0.19
CA LEU A 455 -11.03 -1.22 0.14
C LEU A 455 -9.71 -2.00 0.11
N TYR A 456 -8.78 -1.61 -0.75
CA TYR A 456 -7.49 -2.30 -0.93
C TYR A 456 -6.69 -2.33 0.37
N LEU A 457 -6.59 -1.21 1.08
CA LEU A 457 -5.88 -1.11 2.36
C LEU A 457 -6.54 -1.98 3.45
N ALA A 458 -7.87 -2.04 3.48
CA ALA A 458 -8.61 -2.86 4.45
C ALA A 458 -8.56 -4.36 4.13
N ARG A 459 -8.26 -4.74 2.88
CA ARG A 459 -8.35 -6.12 2.36
C ARG A 459 -7.10 -6.53 1.57
N THR A 460 -5.94 -5.96 1.91
CA THR A 460 -4.72 -6.15 1.11
C THR A 460 -4.37 -7.63 0.94
N ASN A 461 -4.45 -8.43 2.01
CA ASN A 461 -4.16 -9.87 1.96
C ASN A 461 -5.25 -10.67 1.26
N ASP A 462 -6.45 -10.10 1.11
CA ASP A 462 -7.57 -10.76 0.48
C ASP A 462 -7.63 -10.53 -1.04
N ILE A 463 -7.00 -9.45 -1.53
CA ILE A 463 -6.98 -9.03 -2.93
C ILE A 463 -5.67 -9.45 -3.59
N ASN A 464 -5.76 -10.19 -4.70
CA ASN A 464 -4.61 -10.68 -5.46
C ASN A 464 -4.13 -9.65 -6.48
N TRP A 465 -5.05 -9.01 -7.20
CA TRP A 465 -4.72 -8.15 -8.35
C TRP A 465 -5.49 -6.82 -8.35
N VAL A 466 -4.84 -5.76 -8.82
CA VAL A 466 -5.44 -4.44 -9.04
C VAL A 466 -5.39 -4.12 -10.53
N ASN A 467 -6.55 -4.21 -11.19
CA ASN A 467 -6.76 -3.95 -12.60
C ASN A 467 -6.98 -2.45 -12.83
N TYR A 468 -5.94 -1.62 -12.70
CA TYR A 468 -6.12 -0.18 -12.85
C TYR A 468 -6.44 0.22 -14.30
N GLN A 469 -7.54 0.94 -14.49
CA GLN A 469 -8.12 1.22 -15.79
C GLN A 469 -7.53 2.49 -16.45
N PHE A 470 -6.26 2.43 -16.87
CA PHE A 470 -5.56 3.59 -17.46
C PHE A 470 -6.23 4.18 -18.71
N TYR A 471 -7.07 3.42 -19.41
CA TYR A 471 -7.85 3.90 -20.55
C TYR A 471 -8.99 4.86 -20.16
N ILE A 472 -9.37 4.91 -18.88
CA ILE A 472 -10.33 5.90 -18.35
C ILE A 472 -9.64 7.25 -18.09
N ASP A 473 -8.34 7.27 -17.85
CA ASP A 473 -7.57 8.49 -17.61
C ASP A 473 -7.40 9.36 -18.86
N THR A 474 -6.99 10.61 -18.62
CA THR A 474 -6.62 11.56 -19.68
C THR A 474 -5.09 11.63 -19.78
N LEU A 475 -4.50 10.53 -20.23
CA LEU A 475 -3.04 10.40 -20.44
C LEU A 475 -2.72 10.64 -21.90
N LYS A 476 -1.71 11.47 -22.20
CA LYS A 476 -1.39 11.91 -23.56
C LYS A 476 -0.09 11.34 -24.11
N SER A 477 0.71 10.69 -23.26
CA SER A 477 2.01 10.16 -23.64
C SER A 477 2.36 8.92 -22.83
N LYS A 478 3.32 8.15 -23.37
CA LYS A 478 4.00 7.08 -22.66
C LYS A 478 4.51 7.50 -21.28
N ASP A 479 5.19 8.66 -21.20
CA ASP A 479 5.81 9.13 -19.95
C ASP A 479 4.75 9.45 -18.88
N GLU A 480 3.62 10.05 -19.25
CA GLU A 480 2.50 10.28 -18.32
C GLU A 480 1.94 8.96 -17.78
N PHE A 481 1.81 7.94 -18.65
CA PHE A 481 1.38 6.61 -18.26
C PHE A 481 2.35 5.91 -17.31
N VAL A 482 3.65 5.88 -17.64
CA VAL A 482 4.68 5.25 -16.80
C VAL A 482 4.75 5.94 -15.44
N ASN A 483 4.73 7.27 -15.39
CA ASN A 483 4.75 8.01 -14.13
C ASN A 483 3.51 7.74 -13.27
N LEU A 484 2.32 7.72 -13.89
CA LEU A 484 1.11 7.37 -13.15
C LEU A 484 1.15 5.94 -12.63
N PHE A 485 1.63 4.98 -13.43
CA PHE A 485 1.78 3.59 -13.02
C PHE A 485 2.67 3.46 -11.79
N LEU A 486 3.86 4.07 -11.81
CA LEU A 486 4.80 4.02 -10.69
C LEU A 486 4.22 4.67 -9.43
N ASN A 487 3.50 5.80 -9.56
CA ASN A 487 2.81 6.42 -8.42
C ASN A 487 1.71 5.51 -7.85
N LEU A 488 0.95 4.82 -8.70
CA LEU A 488 -0.07 3.88 -8.26
C LEU A 488 0.52 2.60 -7.67
N SER A 489 1.72 2.19 -8.08
CA SER A 489 2.44 1.06 -7.47
C SER A 489 2.76 1.32 -6.00
N ASP A 490 3.07 2.57 -5.63
CA ASP A 490 3.23 2.97 -4.22
C ASP A 490 1.90 2.89 -3.43
N GLU A 491 0.74 3.04 -4.09
CA GLU A 491 -0.57 3.02 -3.44
C GLU A 491 -1.20 1.63 -3.33
N TYR A 492 -1.06 0.84 -4.38
CA TYR A 492 -1.71 -0.47 -4.55
C TYR A 492 -0.72 -1.65 -4.47
N GLY A 493 0.54 -1.38 -4.14
CA GLY A 493 1.60 -2.38 -4.05
C GLY A 493 2.16 -2.78 -5.42
N SER A 494 3.48 -2.66 -5.55
CA SER A 494 4.26 -2.97 -6.75
C SER A 494 4.05 -4.39 -7.29
N LYS A 495 3.65 -5.33 -6.42
CA LYS A 495 3.46 -6.75 -6.76
C LYS A 495 2.04 -7.09 -7.24
N LYS A 496 1.07 -6.17 -7.17
CA LYS A 496 -0.35 -6.45 -7.44
C LYS A 496 -0.98 -5.57 -8.52
N LEU A 497 -0.38 -4.42 -8.81
CA LEU A 497 -0.87 -3.50 -9.83
C LEU A 497 -0.61 -4.05 -11.25
N LEU A 498 -1.67 -4.07 -12.07
CA LEU A 498 -1.62 -4.46 -13.47
C LEU A 498 -1.93 -3.27 -14.39
N ALA A 499 -1.28 -3.24 -15.56
CA ALA A 499 -1.52 -2.21 -16.57
C ALA A 499 -2.73 -2.56 -17.44
N GLY A 500 -3.75 -1.69 -17.45
CA GLY A 500 -4.97 -1.85 -18.24
C GLY A 500 -4.97 -1.10 -19.56
N ALA A 501 -5.36 -1.76 -20.65
CA ALA A 501 -5.68 -1.11 -21.92
C ALA A 501 -7.07 -1.49 -22.43
N SER A 502 -7.63 -0.63 -23.30
CA SER A 502 -8.93 -0.85 -23.91
C SER A 502 -8.87 -0.99 -25.44
N THR A 503 -9.61 -1.96 -25.96
CA THR A 503 -9.93 -2.14 -27.38
C THR A 503 -11.33 -1.64 -27.74
N ASP A 504 -12.12 -1.21 -26.76
CA ASP A 504 -13.42 -0.58 -26.96
C ASP A 504 -13.27 0.74 -27.73
N PRO A 505 -13.95 0.92 -28.87
CA PRO A 505 -13.91 2.18 -29.61
C PRO A 505 -14.38 3.39 -28.81
N ALA A 506 -15.22 3.20 -27.78
CA ALA A 506 -15.70 4.28 -26.92
C ALA A 506 -14.61 4.86 -26.00
N ASP A 507 -13.57 4.09 -25.71
CA ASP A 507 -12.46 4.50 -24.84
C ASP A 507 -11.32 5.16 -25.64
N ALA A 508 -11.39 5.13 -26.97
CA ALA A 508 -10.44 5.78 -27.86
C ALA A 508 -10.81 7.26 -28.10
N GLY A 509 -9.81 8.13 -28.25
CA GLY A 509 -10.08 9.52 -28.60
C GLY A 509 -8.94 10.49 -28.30
N LYS A 510 -9.17 11.77 -28.63
CA LYS A 510 -8.19 12.83 -28.38
C LYS A 510 -8.00 13.01 -26.87
N GLY A 511 -6.75 12.95 -26.41
CA GLY A 511 -6.39 13.08 -25.00
C GLY A 511 -6.36 11.76 -24.22
N LYS A 512 -6.58 10.64 -24.91
CA LYS A 512 -6.44 9.27 -24.37
C LYS A 512 -5.09 8.68 -24.77
N LEU A 513 -4.62 7.74 -23.95
CA LEU A 513 -3.36 7.04 -24.18
C LEU A 513 -3.48 6.25 -25.49
N SER A 514 -2.50 6.42 -26.39
CA SER A 514 -2.48 5.61 -27.61
C SER A 514 -2.10 4.16 -27.29
N ARG A 515 -2.48 3.22 -28.15
CA ARG A 515 -2.09 1.80 -27.95
C ARG A 515 -0.58 1.62 -28.10
N GLU A 516 0.04 2.40 -28.98
CA GLU A 516 1.48 2.44 -29.17
C GLU A 516 2.18 2.95 -27.90
N ASP A 517 1.76 4.09 -27.35
CA ASP A 517 2.32 4.64 -26.10
C ASP A 517 2.12 3.68 -24.91
N PHE A 518 0.96 3.02 -24.83
CA PHE A 518 0.69 2.00 -23.80
C PHE A 518 1.67 0.83 -23.90
N LEU A 519 1.86 0.29 -25.11
CA LEU A 519 2.76 -0.85 -25.34
C LEU A 519 4.23 -0.45 -25.08
N GLU A 520 4.66 0.72 -25.55
CA GLU A 520 6.01 1.22 -25.27
C GLU A 520 6.22 1.46 -23.78
N GLY A 521 5.23 2.00 -23.08
CA GLY A 521 5.32 2.18 -21.62
C GLY A 521 5.33 0.84 -20.87
N CYS A 522 4.61 -0.17 -21.36
CA CYS A 522 4.70 -1.52 -20.81
C CYS A 522 6.08 -2.14 -21.06
N VAL A 523 6.72 -1.89 -22.20
CA VAL A 523 8.11 -2.28 -22.45
C VAL A 523 9.05 -1.62 -21.44
N ASP A 524 8.90 -0.31 -21.22
CA ASP A 524 9.68 0.41 -20.22
C ASP A 524 9.47 -0.22 -18.83
N LEU A 525 8.23 -0.34 -18.36
CA LEU A 525 7.90 -0.92 -17.05
C LEU A 525 8.35 -2.39 -16.90
N HIS A 526 8.33 -3.18 -17.97
CA HIS A 526 8.81 -4.55 -17.95
C HIS A 526 10.33 -4.61 -17.84
N SER A 527 11.05 -3.79 -18.61
CA SER A 527 12.52 -3.70 -18.57
C SER A 527 13.05 -3.26 -17.20
N THR A 528 12.24 -2.52 -16.45
CA THR A 528 12.50 -2.07 -15.08
C THR A 528 11.93 -2.99 -14.01
N GLN A 529 11.49 -4.20 -14.39
CA GLN A 529 10.89 -5.21 -13.51
C GLN A 529 9.72 -4.69 -12.65
N SER A 530 9.07 -3.62 -13.10
CA SER A 530 7.97 -2.94 -12.41
C SER A 530 6.60 -3.47 -12.84
N LEU A 531 6.52 -4.09 -14.02
CA LEU A 531 5.28 -4.63 -14.58
C LEU A 531 5.03 -6.08 -14.12
N ARG A 532 3.91 -6.30 -13.42
CA ARG A 532 3.47 -7.64 -12.98
C ARG A 532 2.49 -8.32 -13.90
N GLY A 533 1.92 -7.56 -14.83
CA GLY A 533 1.00 -8.09 -15.81
C GLY A 533 0.17 -7.02 -16.48
N ILE A 534 -0.57 -7.46 -17.48
CA ILE A 534 -1.43 -6.62 -18.31
C ILE A 534 -2.83 -7.19 -18.28
N PHE A 535 -3.83 -6.32 -18.30
CA PHE A 535 -5.18 -6.73 -18.63
C PHE A 535 -5.77 -5.91 -19.78
N ILE A 536 -6.65 -6.54 -20.57
CA ILE A 536 -7.30 -5.90 -21.71
C ILE A 536 -8.83 -5.90 -21.52
N TRP A 537 -9.41 -4.74 -21.79
CA TRP A 537 -10.84 -4.53 -21.96
C TRP A 537 -11.13 -4.32 -23.45
N ASN A 538 -11.63 -5.27 -24.25
CA ASN A 538 -12.14 -6.59 -23.90
C ASN A 538 -12.18 -7.45 -25.18
N ALA A 539 -12.37 -8.76 -25.01
CA ALA A 539 -12.33 -9.72 -26.11
C ALA A 539 -13.43 -9.50 -27.16
N ASN A 540 -14.59 -8.98 -26.76
CA ASN A 540 -15.71 -8.73 -27.67
C ASN A 540 -15.34 -7.66 -28.71
N ASP A 541 -14.77 -6.54 -28.28
CA ASP A 541 -14.34 -5.47 -29.21
C ASP A 541 -13.10 -5.90 -30.02
N SER A 542 -12.18 -6.65 -29.41
CA SER A 542 -11.00 -7.19 -30.09
C SER A 542 -11.32 -8.21 -31.17
N ALA A 543 -12.38 -9.00 -30.98
CA ALA A 543 -12.91 -9.92 -31.98
C ALA A 543 -13.63 -9.18 -33.13
N SER A 544 -14.17 -7.99 -32.86
CA SER A 544 -15.00 -7.23 -33.80
C SER A 544 -14.22 -6.38 -34.81
N ASN A 545 -12.89 -6.48 -34.86
CA ASN A 545 -12.04 -5.54 -35.59
C ASN A 545 -12.28 -5.56 -37.12
N PRO A 546 -12.85 -4.50 -37.74
CA PRO A 546 -13.13 -4.48 -39.18
C PRO A 546 -11.88 -4.22 -40.05
N ASN A 547 -10.80 -3.68 -39.47
CA ASN A 547 -9.66 -3.12 -40.23
C ASN A 547 -8.30 -3.71 -39.84
N GLY A 548 -8.26 -4.78 -39.05
CA GLY A 548 -7.02 -5.39 -38.56
C GLY A 548 -7.18 -6.85 -38.17
N LYS A 549 -6.07 -7.49 -37.77
CA LYS A 549 -6.11 -8.86 -37.25
C LYS A 549 -6.80 -8.87 -35.86
N PRO A 550 -7.78 -9.74 -35.63
CA PRO A 550 -8.37 -9.93 -34.31
C PRO A 550 -7.30 -10.19 -33.25
N PHE A 551 -7.53 -9.65 -32.06
CA PHE A 551 -6.68 -9.85 -30.89
C PHE A 551 -5.20 -9.44 -31.04
N SER A 552 -4.93 -8.42 -31.88
CA SER A 552 -3.56 -7.97 -32.14
C SER A 552 -2.91 -7.25 -30.97
N LEU A 553 -3.69 -6.61 -30.08
CA LEU A 553 -3.16 -5.93 -28.90
C LEU A 553 -2.74 -6.95 -27.84
N GLU A 554 -3.58 -7.96 -27.62
CA GLU A 554 -3.42 -9.07 -26.69
C GLU A 554 -2.17 -9.87 -27.01
N LYS A 555 -1.94 -10.17 -28.30
CA LYS A 555 -0.75 -10.89 -28.76
C LYS A 555 0.53 -10.07 -28.50
N LYS A 556 0.53 -8.77 -28.81
CA LYS A 556 1.68 -7.88 -28.53
C LYS A 556 1.92 -7.69 -27.04
N ALA A 557 0.86 -7.52 -26.25
CA ALA A 557 0.96 -7.39 -24.80
C ALA A 557 1.59 -8.65 -24.19
N GLN A 558 1.16 -9.84 -24.61
CA GLN A 558 1.78 -11.08 -24.15
C GLN A 558 3.21 -11.27 -24.64
N GLU A 559 3.57 -10.79 -25.84
CA GLU A 559 4.97 -10.79 -26.31
C GLU A 559 5.87 -9.94 -25.40
N ILE A 560 5.39 -8.81 -24.88
CA ILE A 560 6.13 -7.99 -23.90
C ILE A 560 6.39 -8.77 -22.61
N LEU A 561 5.37 -9.48 -22.11
CA LEU A 561 5.45 -10.27 -20.88
C LEU A 561 6.34 -11.53 -20.99
N ASN A 562 6.84 -11.84 -22.19
CA ASN A 562 7.74 -12.96 -22.45
C ASN A 562 9.23 -12.59 -22.40
N ASN A 563 9.55 -11.31 -22.66
CA ASN A 563 10.90 -10.84 -23.01
C ASN A 563 11.46 -9.95 -21.92
#